data_AF-A0A5K0XSE6-F1
#
_entry.id   AF-A0A5K0XSE6-F1
#
_cell.length_a   1.000
_cell.length_b   1.000
_cell.length_c   1.000
_cell.angle_alpha   90.00
_cell.angle_beta   90.00
_cell.angle_gamma   90.00
#
_symmetry.space_group_name_H-M   'P 1'
#
loop_
_entity.id
_entity.type
_entity.pdbx_description
1 polymer ?
#
loop_
_entity_poly.entity_id
_entity_poly.type
_entity_poly.pdbx_seq_one_letter_code
_entity_poly.pdbx_strand_id
1 'polypeptide(L)' 'INGENKHYGTPTNPSAPMRVPGGSSSGSGVAVAAKLVDFSL' A
#
# COMPACT_ATOMS: atom_id res chain seq x y z
N ILE A 1 8.04 6.18 7.66
CA ILE A 1 7.28 5.07 8.31
C ILE A 1 5.85 4.92 7.77
N ASN A 2 5.25 5.95 7.14
CA ASN A 2 3.82 5.94 6.75
C ASN A 2 3.49 5.26 5.40
N GLY A 3 4.45 4.55 4.79
CA GLY A 3 4.26 3.92 3.48
C GLY A 3 4.43 4.84 2.27
N GLU A 4 4.75 6.11 2.52
CA GLU A 4 5.07 7.09 1.50
C GLU A 4 6.45 6.82 0.87
N ASN A 5 6.52 6.94 -0.44
CA ASN A 5 7.77 6.77 -1.18
C ASN A 5 7.91 7.87 -2.24
N LYS A 6 8.90 8.76 -2.06
CA LYS A 6 9.13 9.90 -2.96
C LYS A 6 9.64 9.48 -4.35
N HIS A 7 10.33 8.36 -4.45
CA HIS A 7 10.97 7.92 -5.68
C HIS A 7 10.00 7.23 -6.64
N TYR A 8 9.04 6.47 -6.10
CA TYR A 8 8.11 5.65 -6.88
C TYR A 8 6.63 6.05 -6.71
N GLY A 9 6.35 7.02 -5.83
CA GLY A 9 5.00 7.36 -5.43
C GLY A 9 4.47 6.46 -4.30
N THR A 10 3.40 6.92 -3.65
CA THR A 10 2.73 6.20 -2.57
C THR A 10 1.62 5.33 -3.15
N PRO A 11 1.57 4.01 -2.87
CA PRO A 11 0.48 3.18 -3.35
C PRO A 11 -0.86 3.61 -2.70
N THR A 12 -1.94 3.62 -3.47
CA THR A 12 -3.26 4.05 -3.00
C THR A 12 -3.84 3.03 -2.03
N ASN A 13 -4.33 3.49 -0.87
CA ASN A 13 -5.04 2.64 0.07
C ASN A 13 -6.42 2.26 -0.54
N PRO A 14 -6.68 0.97 -0.85
CA PRO A 14 -7.91 0.56 -1.52
C PRO A 14 -9.17 0.73 -0.64
N SER A 15 -9.02 0.72 0.69
CA SER A 15 -10.13 0.92 1.62
C SER A 15 -10.42 2.40 1.89
N ALA A 16 -9.43 3.28 1.72
CA ALA A 16 -9.57 4.71 1.95
C ALA A 16 -8.60 5.51 1.05
N PRO A 17 -8.95 5.79 -0.22
CA PRO A 17 -8.02 6.36 -1.21
C PRO A 17 -7.37 7.70 -0.84
N MET A 18 -7.99 8.47 0.07
CA MET A 18 -7.45 9.74 0.55
C MET A 18 -6.50 9.61 1.76
N ARG A 19 -6.25 8.39 2.24
CA ARG A 19 -5.37 8.11 3.39
C ARG A 19 -4.13 7.36 2.93
N VAL A 20 -3.03 7.58 3.65
CA VAL A 20 -1.80 6.78 3.46
C VAL A 20 -2.07 5.29 3.74
N PRO A 21 -1.44 4.37 2.99
CA PRO A 21 -1.63 2.92 3.16
C PRO A 21 -0.95 2.35 4.41
N GLY A 22 -0.10 3.12 5.10
CA GLY A 22 0.78 2.62 6.16
C GLY A 22 2.04 1.96 5.59
N GLY A 23 3.08 1.72 6.40
CA GLY A 23 4.35 1.19 5.91
C GLY A 23 5.19 0.49 6.98
N SER A 24 6.39 -0.01 6.65
CA SER A 24 7.12 0.15 5.38
C SER A 24 6.63 -0.74 4.23
N SER A 25 5.99 -1.87 4.51
CA SER A 25 5.51 -2.82 3.50
C SER A 25 4.19 -2.37 2.84
N SER A 26 4.13 -1.09 2.43
CA SER A 26 2.93 -0.43 1.90
C SER A 26 2.43 -1.07 0.61
N GLY A 27 3.35 -1.41 -0.30
CA GLY A 27 3.03 -2.11 -1.54
C GLY A 27 2.45 -3.51 -1.29
N SER A 28 3.09 -4.30 -0.40
CA SER A 28 2.62 -5.63 0.00
C SER A 28 1.19 -5.59 0.57
N GLY A 29 0.92 -4.65 1.48
CA GLY A 29 -0.39 -4.49 2.10
C GLY A 29 -1.47 -4.06 1.08
N VAL A 30 -1.15 -3.10 0.21
CA VAL A 30 -2.08 -2.65 -0.84
C VAL A 30 -2.37 -3.76 -1.85
N ALA A 31 -1.39 -4.56 -2.24
CA ALA A 31 -1.58 -5.63 -3.22
C ALA A 31 -2.56 -6.71 -2.75
N VAL A 32 -2.46 -7.12 -1.48
CA VAL A 32 -3.39 -8.08 -0.86
C VAL A 32 -4.76 -7.44 -0.66
N ALA A 33 -4.83 -6.23 -0.11
CA ALA A 33 -6.10 -5.55 0.15
C ALA A 33 -6.89 -5.23 -1.12
N ALA A 34 -6.20 -4.97 -2.25
CA ALA A 34 -6.79 -4.77 -3.56
C ALA A 34 -7.13 -6.10 -4.29
N LYS A 35 -6.90 -7.25 -3.65
CA LYS A 35 -7.11 -8.60 -4.22
C LYS A 35 -6.35 -8.84 -5.53
N LEU A 36 -5.19 -8.21 -5.68
CA LEU A 36 -4.31 -8.45 -6.82
C LEU A 36 -3.52 -9.76 -6.65
N VAL A 37 -3.29 -10.15 -5.40
CA VAL A 37 -2.65 -11.39 -4.97
C VAL A 37 -3.34 -11.92 -3.72
N ASP A 38 -3.23 -13.23 -3.48
CA ASP A 38 -3.80 -13.87 -2.28
C ASP A 38 -2.93 -13.65 -1.02
N PHE A 39 -1.62 -13.48 -1.18
CA PHE A 39 -0.70 -13.20 -0.06
C PHE A 39 0.55 -12.39 -0.52
N SER A 40 1.22 -11.75 0.45
CA SER A 40 2.51 -11.06 0.28
C SER A 40 3.36 -11.22 1.56
N LEU A 41 4.68 -10.97 1.44
CA LEU A 41 5.64 -11.03 2.54
C LEU A 41 6.07 -9.62 3.00
#